data_AF-A0D516-F1
#
_entry.id   AF-A0D516-F1
#
_cell.length_a   1.000
_cell.length_b   1.000
_cell.length_c   1.000
_cell.angle_alpha   90.00
_cell.angle_beta   90.00
_cell.angle_gamma   90.00
#
_symmetry.space_group_name_H-M   'P 1'
#
loop_
_entity.id
_entity.type
_entity.pdbx_description
1 polymer ?
#
loop_
_entity_poly.entity_id
_entity_poly.type
_entity_poly.pdbx_seq_one_letter_code
_entity_poly.pdbx_strand_id
1 'polypeptide(L)'
;MKKIAPSLLDYQSAGQGQLLKYIQTLREAEQNSIIHKLQKYDIKQLYHVYQQFKAKIVQMTPQETIRCLEFDQKDEEIGYTTIAEGKLAIVMSAQQNISLLDIQLPSHKCLFQLYCERIWSLQNVIKQRCGMCLPILIFIMTTNINHDMITCFFQEKNHFGLQDDQIFFIQQDNLPLFSMEGQILFSNESQIFDDCIGDGYIYLNQSVLDTMKFLGITILHLCSIENVLCKFGDPLWIGAFIRNQLYLSAKCVQKRSVDENLGIIVFRIVISFLEYDEISYSDLVKRDKNGGLANPDGVIGQILCSLDYALELLEIYNQTSFHIRQKKCTYFDYITSSLIKPMSQSNALKFELTFYQAIPYCPIQSFGLFRVKREYEYAPILNPPNENKDTIHTARQAYMRRDQKWMSQIGFDVNSEFEISPKLTYFGEGLEEATKKQIKNKLQMPLILHSEKQIRTVRVNSVHNQQPQSSPNKYSSQTVNNQSFVQQKMSIHQSLNHLKQPITNSLVTPTNNQNFQMTGRRSIDQKPNRQTDYYHRPNLNQLNKPLFQVPNTYYLPKK
;
A
#
# COMPACT_ATOMS: atom_id res chain seq x y z
N MET A 1 -22.32 7.24 9.36
CA MET A 1 -23.50 8.10 9.11
C MET A 1 -23.56 8.42 7.61
N LYS A 2 -24.71 8.80 7.02
CA LYS A 2 -24.72 9.33 5.64
C LYS A 2 -24.12 10.73 5.65
N LYS A 3 -23.00 10.96 4.94
CA LYS A 3 -22.49 12.32 4.69
C LYS A 3 -23.54 13.08 3.88
N ILE A 4 -23.95 14.25 4.37
CA ILE A 4 -24.83 15.15 3.63
C ILE A 4 -23.97 15.83 2.57
N ALA A 5 -24.32 15.67 1.29
CA ALA A 5 -23.59 16.31 0.20
C ALA A 5 -23.60 17.85 0.40
N PRO A 6 -22.47 18.55 0.23
CA PRO A 6 -22.44 19.99 0.48
C PRO A 6 -23.32 20.73 -0.51
N SER A 7 -24.00 21.76 0.00
CA SER A 7 -24.73 22.72 -0.81
C SER A 7 -23.78 23.72 -1.46
N LEU A 8 -24.24 24.40 -2.52
CA LEU A 8 -23.47 25.51 -3.13
C LEU A 8 -23.26 26.67 -2.14
N LEU A 9 -24.14 26.82 -1.14
CA LEU A 9 -23.99 27.78 -0.05
C LEU A 9 -22.81 27.45 0.88
N ASP A 10 -22.50 26.16 1.06
CA ASP A 10 -21.34 25.71 1.85
C ASP A 10 -20.03 26.07 1.12
N TYR A 11 -20.00 25.92 -0.20
CA TYR A 11 -18.92 26.39 -1.07
C TYR A 11 -18.75 27.91 -0.99
N GLN A 12 -19.84 28.67 -1.04
CA GLN A 12 -19.81 30.13 -0.89
C GLN A 12 -19.29 30.55 0.49
N SER A 13 -19.68 29.83 1.55
CA SER A 13 -19.22 30.06 2.94
C SER A 13 -17.73 29.71 3.12
N ALA A 14 -17.24 28.72 2.38
CA ALA A 14 -15.83 28.34 2.28
C ALA A 14 -15.02 29.21 1.30
N GLY A 15 -15.48 30.43 0.99
CA GLY A 15 -14.77 31.39 0.16
C GLY A 15 -14.72 31.07 -1.34
N GLN A 16 -15.37 30.00 -1.81
CA GLN A 16 -15.36 29.57 -3.23
C GLN A 16 -16.36 30.35 -4.10
N GLY A 17 -16.68 31.60 -3.74
CA GLY A 17 -17.71 32.40 -4.42
C GLY A 17 -17.38 32.73 -5.88
N GLN A 18 -16.10 32.76 -6.27
CA GLN A 18 -15.70 32.97 -7.66
C GLN A 18 -15.79 31.68 -8.50
N LEU A 19 -15.50 30.52 -7.89
CA LEU A 19 -15.70 29.19 -8.51
C LEU A 19 -17.15 29.02 -8.97
N LEU A 20 -18.11 29.36 -8.10
CA LEU A 20 -19.54 29.22 -8.40
C LEU A 20 -19.99 30.09 -9.59
N LYS A 21 -19.41 31.30 -9.74
CA LYS A 21 -19.64 32.17 -10.90
C LYS A 21 -18.99 31.63 -12.16
N TYR A 22 -17.77 31.08 -12.07
CA TYR A 22 -17.10 30.49 -13.22
C TYR A 22 -17.84 29.27 -13.77
N ILE A 23 -18.36 28.41 -12.89
CA ILE A 23 -19.20 27.27 -13.30
C ILE A 23 -20.38 27.75 -14.14
N GLN A 24 -21.03 28.87 -13.78
CA GLN A 24 -22.15 29.43 -14.54
C GLN A 24 -21.79 29.90 -15.96
N THR A 25 -20.51 30.08 -16.32
CA THR A 25 -20.09 30.43 -17.69
C THR A 25 -19.72 29.22 -18.56
N LEU A 26 -19.65 28.02 -17.98
CA LEU A 26 -19.33 26.78 -18.70
C LEU A 26 -20.58 26.16 -19.35
N ARG A 27 -20.39 25.19 -20.26
CA ARG A 27 -21.53 24.49 -20.91
C ARG A 27 -22.20 23.54 -19.91
N GLU A 28 -23.50 23.31 -20.06
CA GLU A 28 -24.32 22.52 -19.12
C GLU A 28 -23.70 21.14 -18.75
N ALA A 29 -23.13 20.42 -19.71
CA ALA A 29 -22.46 19.13 -19.47
C ALA A 29 -21.21 19.27 -18.56
N GLU A 30 -20.47 20.37 -18.68
CA GLU A 30 -19.30 20.68 -17.87
C GLU A 30 -19.74 21.13 -16.48
N GLN A 31 -20.78 21.97 -16.38
CA GLN A 31 -21.40 22.35 -15.11
C GLN A 31 -21.83 21.12 -14.30
N ASN A 32 -22.58 20.21 -14.93
CA ASN A 32 -23.07 18.99 -14.28
C ASN A 32 -21.93 18.06 -13.83
N SER A 33 -20.88 17.91 -14.65
CA SER A 33 -19.67 17.16 -14.29
C SER A 33 -18.96 17.75 -13.06
N ILE A 34 -18.75 19.07 -13.06
CA ILE A 34 -18.08 19.78 -11.96
C ILE A 34 -18.93 19.73 -10.69
N ILE A 35 -20.24 20.00 -10.76
CA ILE A 35 -21.15 19.97 -9.61
C ILE A 35 -21.19 18.59 -8.98
N HIS A 36 -21.29 17.52 -9.78
CA HIS A 36 -21.23 16.13 -9.27
C HIS A 36 -19.88 15.80 -8.61
N LYS A 37 -18.78 16.39 -9.07
CA LYS A 37 -17.45 16.26 -8.43
C LYS A 37 -17.39 17.04 -7.11
N LEU A 38 -17.91 18.27 -7.07
CA LEU A 38 -18.00 19.10 -5.85
C LEU A 38 -18.89 18.49 -4.77
N GLN A 39 -19.96 17.77 -5.14
CA GLN A 39 -20.84 17.06 -4.19
C GLN A 39 -20.13 15.96 -3.38
N LYS A 40 -18.94 15.50 -3.80
CA LYS A 40 -18.15 14.48 -3.10
C LYS A 40 -17.19 15.04 -2.03
N TYR A 41 -16.79 16.30 -2.15
CA TYR A 41 -15.78 16.87 -1.26
C TYR A 41 -16.41 17.55 -0.05
N ASP A 42 -15.96 17.22 1.16
CA ASP A 42 -16.37 17.95 2.37
C ASP A 42 -15.66 19.31 2.42
N ILE A 43 -16.21 20.29 1.71
CA ILE A 43 -15.62 21.63 1.59
C ILE A 43 -15.52 22.34 2.95
N LYS A 44 -16.38 22.00 3.92
CA LYS A 44 -16.30 22.54 5.29
C LYS A 44 -15.05 22.02 6.00
N GLN A 45 -14.80 20.71 5.92
CA GLN A 45 -13.60 20.09 6.48
C GLN A 45 -12.33 20.63 5.80
N LEU A 46 -12.27 20.65 4.47
CA LEU A 46 -11.10 21.13 3.71
C LEU A 46 -10.80 22.61 4.01
N TYR A 47 -11.82 23.46 4.06
CA TYR A 47 -11.63 24.87 4.39
C TYR A 47 -11.23 25.09 5.85
N HIS A 48 -11.74 24.28 6.79
CA HIS A 48 -11.30 24.33 8.19
C HIS A 48 -9.81 23.98 8.34
N VAL A 49 -9.34 22.90 7.70
CA VAL A 49 -7.91 22.52 7.70
C VAL A 49 -7.06 23.60 7.02
N TYR A 50 -7.52 24.19 5.92
CA TYR A 50 -6.84 25.32 5.27
C TYR A 50 -6.72 26.55 6.19
N GLN A 51 -7.75 26.87 6.98
CA GLN A 51 -7.70 27.97 7.95
C GLN A 51 -6.71 27.68 9.10
N GLN A 52 -6.65 26.44 9.62
CA GLN A 52 -5.62 26.04 10.59
C GLN A 52 -4.20 26.21 10.00
N PHE A 53 -3.99 25.74 8.77
CA PHE A 53 -2.72 25.87 8.04
C PHE A 53 -2.31 27.33 7.80
N LYS A 54 -3.27 28.25 7.59
CA LYS A 54 -3.03 29.69 7.50
C LYS A 54 -2.71 30.34 8.85
N ALA A 55 -3.35 29.92 9.93
CA ALA A 55 -3.12 30.46 11.27
C ALA A 55 -1.74 30.08 11.86
N LYS A 56 -1.24 28.89 11.51
CA LYS A 56 0.16 28.42 11.61
C LYS A 56 0.97 28.82 12.86
N ILE A 57 0.40 28.65 14.05
CA ILE A 57 1.15 28.76 15.32
C ILE A 57 2.00 27.49 15.54
N VAL A 58 3.26 27.51 15.10
CA VAL A 58 4.22 26.44 15.41
C VAL A 58 4.86 26.70 16.77
N GLN A 59 4.23 26.22 17.84
CA GLN A 59 4.90 26.16 19.15
C GLN A 59 5.95 25.05 19.15
N MET A 60 7.22 25.42 19.35
CA MET A 60 8.32 24.47 19.55
C MET A 60 8.24 23.85 20.94
N THR A 61 7.40 22.82 21.10
CA THR A 61 7.42 21.96 22.29
C THR A 61 8.73 21.18 22.37
N PRO A 62 9.28 20.92 23.58
CA PRO A 62 10.39 19.98 23.76
C PRO A 62 10.14 18.63 23.09
N GLN A 63 11.22 17.99 22.62
CA GLN A 63 11.17 16.71 21.93
C GLN A 63 11.97 15.66 22.71
N GLU A 64 11.32 14.56 23.04
CA GLU A 64 11.90 13.38 23.67
C GLU A 64 11.96 12.19 22.70
N THR A 65 13.02 11.40 22.82
CA THR A 65 13.27 10.23 21.98
C THR A 65 12.39 9.06 22.42
N ILE A 66 11.55 8.54 21.53
CA ILE A 66 10.89 7.25 21.76
C ILE A 66 11.90 6.12 21.54
N ARG A 67 12.02 5.25 22.55
CA ARG A 67 12.91 4.09 22.50
C ARG A 67 12.25 2.98 21.69
N CYS A 68 13.08 2.21 20.99
CA CYS A 68 12.61 0.99 20.37
C CYS A 68 12.26 -0.07 21.44
N LEU A 69 11.27 -0.90 21.13
CA LEU A 69 10.93 -2.12 21.86
C LEU A 69 11.77 -3.28 21.33
N GLU A 70 12.08 -4.24 22.20
CA GLU A 70 12.84 -5.45 21.87
C GLU A 70 11.92 -6.63 21.54
N PHE A 71 12.39 -7.49 20.65
CA PHE A 71 11.73 -8.75 20.29
C PHE A 71 12.03 -9.86 21.33
N ASP A 72 11.07 -10.74 21.56
CA ASP A 72 11.16 -11.90 22.45
C ASP A 72 11.16 -13.19 21.63
N GLN A 73 11.78 -14.27 22.11
CA GLN A 73 11.81 -15.57 21.43
C GLN A 73 10.41 -16.13 21.18
N LYS A 74 9.44 -15.85 22.06
CA LYS A 74 8.06 -16.33 21.90
C LYS A 74 7.27 -15.60 20.81
N ASP A 75 7.73 -14.41 20.39
CA ASP A 75 6.98 -13.58 19.44
C ASP A 75 6.85 -14.27 18.07
N GLU A 76 7.84 -15.05 17.66
CA GLU A 76 7.78 -15.75 16.38
C GLU A 76 6.58 -16.72 16.30
N GLU A 77 6.35 -17.53 17.34
CA GLU A 77 5.23 -18.49 17.38
C GLU A 77 3.87 -17.81 17.51
N ILE A 78 3.78 -16.72 18.28
CA ILE A 78 2.56 -15.90 18.39
C ILE A 78 2.20 -15.35 17.00
N GLY A 79 3.20 -14.84 16.27
CA GLY A 79 3.03 -14.38 14.89
C GLY A 79 2.58 -15.47 13.94
N TYR A 80 3.30 -16.60 13.88
CA TYR A 80 2.96 -17.72 12.99
C TYR A 80 1.54 -18.23 13.25
N THR A 81 1.15 -18.41 14.50
CA THR A 81 -0.21 -18.83 14.89
C THR A 81 -1.27 -17.81 14.45
N THR A 82 -1.05 -16.53 14.72
CA THR A 82 -1.97 -15.44 14.36
C THR A 82 -2.22 -15.37 12.85
N ILE A 83 -1.17 -15.54 12.04
CA ILE A 83 -1.30 -15.50 10.58
C ILE A 83 -1.94 -16.81 10.08
N ALA A 84 -1.65 -17.97 10.68
CA ALA A 84 -2.29 -19.24 10.37
C ALA A 84 -3.82 -19.19 10.53
N GLU A 85 -4.29 -18.49 11.57
CA GLU A 85 -5.70 -18.21 11.87
C GLU A 85 -6.35 -17.14 10.96
N GLY A 86 -5.62 -16.61 9.97
CA GLY A 86 -6.15 -15.64 9.01
C GLY A 86 -6.43 -14.25 9.62
N LYS A 87 -5.72 -13.86 10.68
CA LYS A 87 -5.94 -12.58 11.38
C LYS A 87 -5.24 -11.37 10.76
N LEU A 88 -4.35 -11.60 9.80
CA LEU A 88 -3.55 -10.59 9.13
C LEU A 88 -4.14 -10.22 7.76
N ALA A 89 -4.33 -8.91 7.53
CA ALA A 89 -4.42 -8.34 6.20
C ALA A 89 -3.15 -7.52 5.89
N ILE A 90 -2.71 -7.53 4.63
CA ILE A 90 -1.63 -6.69 4.12
C ILE A 90 -2.25 -5.60 3.25
N VAL A 91 -1.99 -4.33 3.55
CA VAL A 91 -2.46 -3.19 2.76
C VAL A 91 -1.27 -2.55 2.05
N MET A 92 -1.24 -2.68 0.73
CA MET A 92 -0.19 -2.13 -0.14
C MET A 92 -0.65 -0.83 -0.76
N SER A 93 0.00 0.29 -0.44
CA SER A 93 -0.20 1.56 -1.14
C SER A 93 0.55 1.55 -2.47
N ALA A 94 -0.17 1.48 -3.59
CA ALA A 94 0.34 1.44 -4.96
C ALA A 94 -0.03 2.72 -5.74
N GLN A 95 0.21 3.88 -5.13
CA GLN A 95 -0.05 5.20 -5.74
C GLN A 95 0.82 5.46 -6.97
N GLN A 96 2.04 4.92 -6.98
CA GLN A 96 2.98 5.00 -8.10
C GLN A 96 3.03 3.67 -8.88
N ASN A 97 3.36 3.72 -10.17
CA ASN A 97 3.51 2.52 -11.00
C ASN A 97 4.85 1.78 -10.79
N ILE A 98 5.60 2.11 -9.73
CA ILE A 98 6.90 1.51 -9.37
C ILE A 98 6.80 -0.01 -9.21
N SER A 99 5.66 -0.52 -8.73
CA SER A 99 5.40 -1.94 -8.51
C SER A 99 5.33 -2.78 -9.80
N LEU A 100 5.12 -2.14 -10.95
CA LEU A 100 5.12 -2.76 -12.27
C LEU A 100 6.54 -2.91 -12.87
N LEU A 101 7.54 -2.24 -12.29
CA LEU A 101 8.90 -2.21 -12.84
C LEU A 101 9.62 -3.54 -12.65
N ASP A 102 10.26 -4.02 -13.71
CA ASP A 102 11.43 -4.91 -13.62
C ASP A 102 12.63 -4.09 -13.13
N ILE A 103 13.21 -4.50 -12.00
CA ILE A 103 14.41 -3.86 -11.43
C ILE A 103 15.72 -4.49 -11.95
N GLN A 104 15.64 -5.24 -13.05
CA GLN A 104 16.73 -5.91 -13.76
C GLN A 104 17.44 -6.99 -12.91
N LEU A 105 16.76 -7.59 -11.94
CA LEU A 105 17.26 -8.81 -11.28
C LEU A 105 17.42 -9.94 -12.32
N PRO A 106 18.30 -10.93 -12.08
CA PRO A 106 18.51 -12.07 -12.98
C PRO A 106 17.24 -12.76 -13.50
N SER A 107 16.16 -12.79 -12.72
CA SER A 107 14.85 -13.35 -13.10
C SER A 107 13.95 -12.42 -13.93
N HIS A 108 14.30 -11.15 -14.07
CA HIS A 108 13.48 -10.08 -14.69
C HIS A 108 12.06 -9.95 -14.11
N LYS A 109 11.86 -10.33 -12.84
CA LYS A 109 10.56 -10.23 -12.15
C LYS A 109 10.25 -8.78 -11.76
N CYS A 110 9.00 -8.37 -12.01
CA CYS A 110 8.50 -7.11 -11.47
C CYS A 110 8.31 -7.18 -9.96
N LEU A 111 8.29 -6.02 -9.30
CA LEU A 111 8.15 -5.94 -7.84
C LEU A 111 6.89 -6.62 -7.31
N PHE A 112 5.73 -6.43 -7.96
CA PHE A 112 4.50 -7.15 -7.56
C PHE A 112 4.68 -8.68 -7.56
N GLN A 113 5.40 -9.25 -8.53
CA GLN A 113 5.68 -10.69 -8.53
C GLN A 113 6.58 -11.08 -7.35
N LEU A 114 7.64 -10.32 -7.08
CA LEU A 114 8.52 -10.59 -5.93
C LEU A 114 7.76 -10.52 -4.59
N TYR A 115 6.77 -9.61 -4.48
CA TYR A 115 5.97 -9.43 -3.27
C TYR A 115 4.95 -10.57 -3.10
N CYS A 116 4.23 -10.93 -4.18
CA CYS A 116 3.29 -12.04 -4.17
C CYS A 116 3.98 -13.39 -3.93
N GLU A 117 5.15 -13.64 -4.54
CA GLU A 117 5.94 -14.85 -4.27
C GLU A 117 6.45 -14.90 -2.83
N ARG A 118 6.77 -13.76 -2.20
CA ARG A 118 7.18 -13.69 -0.79
C ARG A 118 6.02 -14.04 0.15
N ILE A 119 4.81 -13.52 -0.12
CA ILE A 119 3.59 -13.84 0.64
C ILE A 119 3.15 -15.31 0.41
N TRP A 120 3.31 -15.83 -0.80
CA TRP A 120 3.12 -17.27 -1.10
C TRP A 120 4.07 -18.14 -0.28
N SER A 121 5.34 -17.73 -0.17
CA SER A 121 6.36 -18.43 0.61
C SER A 121 6.02 -18.43 2.11
N LEU A 122 5.65 -17.27 2.67
CA LEU A 122 5.19 -17.13 4.05
C LEU A 122 4.03 -18.10 4.38
N GLN A 123 3.01 -18.15 3.52
CA GLN A 123 1.87 -19.07 3.69
C GLN A 123 2.30 -20.55 3.72
N ASN A 124 3.34 -20.93 2.96
CA ASN A 124 3.90 -22.28 3.01
C ASN A 124 4.73 -22.54 4.27
N VAL A 125 5.52 -21.58 4.75
CA VAL A 125 6.28 -21.69 6.02
C VAL A 125 5.32 -21.81 7.20
N ILE A 126 4.29 -20.96 7.28
CA ILE A 126 3.21 -21.07 8.28
C ILE A 126 2.57 -22.46 8.22
N LYS A 127 2.16 -22.92 7.03
CA LYS A 127 1.50 -24.23 6.86
C LYS A 127 2.41 -25.41 7.26
N GLN A 128 3.73 -25.30 7.11
CA GLN A 128 4.68 -26.31 7.57
C GLN A 128 4.85 -26.32 9.10
N ARG A 129 4.87 -25.14 9.74
CA ARG A 129 5.07 -24.98 11.20
C ARG A 129 3.78 -25.25 11.99
N CYS A 130 2.65 -24.72 11.54
CA CYS A 130 1.35 -24.77 12.20
C CYS A 130 0.41 -25.85 11.65
N GLY A 131 0.82 -26.61 10.63
CA GLY A 131 0.00 -27.61 9.92
C GLY A 131 -1.11 -27.04 9.01
N MET A 132 -1.51 -25.78 9.24
CA MET A 132 -2.50 -25.04 8.45
C MET A 132 -2.06 -23.59 8.22
N CYS A 133 -2.65 -22.95 7.21
CA CYS A 133 -2.62 -21.52 7.00
C CYS A 133 -3.89 -21.13 6.25
N LEU A 134 -4.66 -20.17 6.76
CA LEU A 134 -5.67 -19.48 5.95
C LEU A 134 -5.00 -18.49 4.98
N PRO A 135 -5.65 -18.11 3.87
CA PRO A 135 -5.07 -17.16 2.92
C PRO A 135 -4.80 -15.80 3.57
N ILE A 136 -3.61 -15.25 3.36
CA ILE A 136 -3.28 -13.89 3.81
C ILE A 136 -3.94 -12.91 2.83
N LEU A 137 -4.87 -12.09 3.32
CA LEU A 137 -5.63 -11.18 2.46
C LEU A 137 -4.80 -9.94 2.12
N ILE A 138 -4.75 -9.59 0.83
CA ILE A 138 -3.97 -8.48 0.30
C ILE A 138 -4.94 -7.43 -0.27
N PHE A 139 -4.84 -6.21 0.25
CA PHE A 139 -5.59 -5.05 -0.20
C PHE A 139 -4.64 -4.11 -0.95
N ILE A 140 -4.76 -4.06 -2.27
CA ILE A 140 -3.92 -3.23 -3.15
C ILE A 140 -4.66 -1.91 -3.40
N MET A 141 -4.12 -0.84 -2.84
CA MET A 141 -4.72 0.49 -2.92
C MET A 141 -4.11 1.29 -4.08
N THR A 142 -4.98 1.87 -4.91
CA THR A 142 -4.66 2.36 -6.26
C THR A 142 -5.32 3.72 -6.51
N THR A 143 -4.75 4.53 -7.38
CA THR A 143 -5.36 5.80 -7.81
C THR A 143 -6.37 5.59 -8.95
N ASN A 144 -7.21 6.59 -9.19
CA ASN A 144 -8.05 6.65 -10.39
C ASN A 144 -7.27 6.72 -11.72
N ILE A 145 -5.94 6.86 -11.69
CA ILE A 145 -5.07 6.91 -12.87
C ILE A 145 -4.49 5.51 -13.20
N ASN A 146 -4.32 4.65 -12.20
CA ASN A 146 -3.67 3.34 -12.36
C ASN A 146 -4.48 2.12 -11.91
N HIS A 147 -5.72 2.28 -11.42
CA HIS A 147 -6.60 1.18 -11.02
C HIS A 147 -6.78 0.12 -12.13
N ASP A 148 -7.26 0.51 -13.30
CA ASP A 148 -7.51 -0.40 -14.44
C ASP A 148 -6.22 -1.09 -14.92
N MET A 149 -5.11 -0.34 -14.93
CA MET A 149 -3.80 -0.86 -15.32
C MET A 149 -3.32 -1.95 -14.36
N ILE A 150 -3.45 -1.73 -13.05
CA ILE A 150 -3.01 -2.67 -12.02
C ILE A 150 -3.95 -3.88 -11.94
N THR A 151 -5.27 -3.68 -12.00
CA THR A 151 -6.24 -4.80 -11.96
C THR A 151 -6.09 -5.72 -13.18
N CYS A 152 -5.98 -5.17 -14.40
CA CYS A 152 -5.74 -5.95 -15.60
C CYS A 152 -4.39 -6.68 -15.53
N PHE A 153 -3.32 -6.04 -15.07
CA PHE A 153 -2.01 -6.67 -14.93
C PHE A 153 -2.03 -7.86 -13.96
N PHE A 154 -2.73 -7.76 -12.83
CA PHE A 154 -2.89 -8.89 -11.90
C PHE A 154 -3.69 -10.06 -12.51
N GLN A 155 -4.74 -9.77 -13.30
CA GLN A 155 -5.51 -10.78 -14.02
C GLN A 155 -4.67 -11.48 -15.10
N GLU A 156 -3.95 -10.71 -15.95
CA GLU A 156 -3.03 -11.24 -16.96
C GLU A 156 -1.94 -12.15 -16.37
N LYS A 157 -1.51 -11.89 -15.14
CA LYS A 157 -0.49 -12.68 -14.42
C LYS A 157 -1.08 -13.77 -13.53
N ASN A 158 -2.38 -14.05 -13.60
CA ASN A 158 -3.10 -15.03 -12.78
C ASN A 158 -2.76 -14.87 -11.28
N HIS A 159 -2.84 -13.63 -10.79
CA HIS A 159 -2.51 -13.24 -9.42
C HIS A 159 -1.13 -13.71 -8.93
N PHE A 160 -0.18 -13.91 -9.85
CA PHE A 160 1.17 -14.46 -9.61
C PHE A 160 1.20 -15.84 -8.94
N GLY A 161 0.11 -16.60 -9.02
CA GLY A 161 -0.07 -17.90 -8.34
C GLY A 161 -0.64 -17.81 -6.92
N LEU A 162 -1.12 -16.64 -6.49
CA LEU A 162 -2.02 -16.49 -5.35
C LEU A 162 -3.47 -16.86 -5.76
N GLN A 163 -4.36 -17.02 -4.78
CA GLN A 163 -5.77 -17.32 -5.04
C GLN A 163 -6.55 -16.03 -5.33
N ASP A 164 -7.44 -16.06 -6.32
CA ASP A 164 -8.23 -14.90 -6.77
C ASP A 164 -9.03 -14.23 -5.63
N ASP A 165 -9.43 -14.98 -4.61
CA ASP A 165 -10.20 -14.50 -3.47
C ASP A 165 -9.36 -14.00 -2.28
N GLN A 166 -8.02 -13.94 -2.41
CA GLN A 166 -7.14 -13.26 -1.44
C GLN A 166 -6.67 -11.86 -1.86
N ILE A 167 -7.03 -11.37 -3.05
CA ILE A 167 -6.62 -10.04 -3.54
C ILE A 167 -7.84 -9.13 -3.75
N PHE A 168 -7.81 -7.98 -3.07
CA PHE A 168 -8.83 -6.94 -3.12
C PHE A 168 -8.22 -5.65 -3.64
N PHE A 169 -8.87 -4.98 -4.59
CA PHE A 169 -8.40 -3.70 -5.12
C PHE A 169 -9.24 -2.55 -4.56
N ILE A 170 -8.58 -1.57 -3.96
CA ILE A 170 -9.20 -0.34 -3.44
C ILE A 170 -8.81 0.79 -4.38
N GLN A 171 -9.77 1.37 -5.10
CA GLN A 171 -9.53 2.66 -5.74
C GLN A 171 -9.70 3.76 -4.69
N GLN A 172 -8.74 4.67 -4.58
CA GLN A 172 -8.80 5.82 -3.69
C GLN A 172 -9.73 6.90 -4.24
N ASP A 173 -10.38 7.63 -3.35
CA ASP A 173 -10.92 8.94 -3.67
C ASP A 173 -9.80 9.99 -3.75
N ASN A 174 -10.09 11.06 -4.49
CA ASN A 174 -9.23 12.22 -4.64
C ASN A 174 -9.78 13.42 -3.87
N LEU A 175 -8.93 14.40 -3.57
CA LEU A 175 -9.31 15.71 -3.02
C LEU A 175 -8.83 16.85 -3.94
N PRO A 176 -9.56 17.97 -4.01
CA PRO A 176 -9.19 19.10 -4.85
C PRO A 176 -7.93 19.76 -4.32
N LEU A 177 -7.04 20.19 -5.23
CA LEU A 177 -5.94 21.07 -4.89
C LEU A 177 -6.48 22.48 -4.66
N PHE A 178 -5.95 23.18 -3.66
CA PHE A 178 -6.23 24.61 -3.44
C PHE A 178 -5.06 25.47 -3.92
N SER A 179 -5.33 26.73 -4.28
CA SER A 179 -4.31 27.77 -4.45
C SER A 179 -3.73 28.17 -3.09
N MET A 180 -2.68 29.01 -3.07
CA MET A 180 -2.14 29.56 -1.83
C MET A 180 -3.12 30.50 -1.10
N GLU A 181 -4.17 30.94 -1.77
CA GLU A 181 -5.29 31.77 -1.31
C GLU A 181 -6.52 30.93 -0.95
N GLY A 182 -6.47 29.61 -1.16
CA GLY A 182 -7.52 28.67 -0.76
C GLY A 182 -8.62 28.47 -1.80
N GLN A 183 -8.45 28.88 -3.05
CA GLN A 183 -9.41 28.60 -4.14
C GLN A 183 -9.15 27.21 -4.74
N ILE A 184 -10.20 26.45 -5.06
CA ILE A 184 -10.06 25.16 -5.77
C ILE A 184 -9.41 25.37 -7.14
N LEU A 185 -8.39 24.57 -7.48
CA LEU A 185 -7.67 24.66 -8.74
C LEU A 185 -8.31 23.82 -9.86
N PHE A 186 -8.06 24.22 -11.10
CA PHE A 186 -8.48 23.53 -12.32
C PHE A 186 -7.27 23.05 -13.11
N SER A 187 -7.32 21.85 -13.71
CA SER A 187 -6.24 21.34 -14.56
C SER A 187 -6.38 21.79 -16.02
N ASN A 188 -7.60 22.10 -16.42
CA ASN A 188 -8.02 22.77 -17.66
C ASN A 188 -9.39 23.44 -17.42
N GLU A 189 -9.90 24.18 -18.39
CA GLU A 189 -11.15 24.97 -18.33
C GLU A 189 -12.37 24.24 -17.73
N SER A 190 -12.53 22.93 -17.93
CA SER A 190 -13.72 22.18 -17.46
C SER A 190 -13.43 21.09 -16.43
N GLN A 191 -12.22 21.03 -15.87
CA GLN A 191 -11.80 19.96 -14.95
C GLN A 191 -11.13 20.51 -13.68
N ILE A 192 -11.75 20.27 -12.52
CA ILE A 192 -11.10 20.44 -11.21
C ILE A 192 -9.83 19.61 -11.14
N PHE A 193 -8.74 20.23 -10.70
CA PHE A 193 -7.48 19.57 -10.38
C PHE A 193 -7.59 18.91 -9.01
N ASP A 194 -7.61 17.59 -8.99
CA ASP A 194 -7.59 16.77 -7.78
C ASP A 194 -6.46 15.72 -7.83
N ASP A 195 -6.13 15.19 -6.66
CA ASP A 195 -5.06 14.22 -6.44
C ASP A 195 -5.47 13.23 -5.34
N CYS A 196 -4.87 12.06 -5.30
CA CYS A 196 -5.23 10.99 -4.37
C CYS A 196 -4.96 11.39 -2.91
N ILE A 197 -5.81 10.91 -2.00
CA ILE A 197 -5.78 11.28 -0.57
C ILE A 197 -4.46 10.95 0.14
N GLY A 198 -3.64 10.03 -0.37
CA GLY A 198 -2.45 9.52 0.32
C GLY A 198 -2.69 8.18 1.01
N ASP A 199 -1.66 7.57 1.59
CA ASP A 199 -1.73 6.15 2.00
C ASP A 199 -2.58 5.90 3.26
N GLY A 200 -2.89 6.94 4.04
CA GLY A 200 -3.83 6.88 5.15
C GLY A 200 -5.30 6.77 4.75
N TYR A 201 -5.65 6.80 3.46
CA TYR A 201 -7.04 6.63 2.98
C TYR A 201 -7.71 5.34 3.50
N ILE A 202 -6.94 4.29 3.82
CA ILE A 202 -7.45 3.07 4.46
C ILE A 202 -8.26 3.35 5.74
N TYR A 203 -7.86 4.34 6.54
CA TYR A 203 -8.55 4.74 7.77
C TYR A 203 -9.87 5.51 7.51
N LEU A 204 -10.10 5.99 6.28
CA LEU A 204 -11.34 6.65 5.88
C LEU A 204 -12.35 5.70 5.23
N ASN A 205 -11.90 4.54 4.75
CA ASN A 205 -12.74 3.63 3.97
C ASN A 205 -13.48 2.64 4.88
N GLN A 206 -14.60 3.11 5.45
CA GLN A 206 -15.45 2.30 6.33
C GLN A 206 -15.79 0.93 5.72
N SER A 207 -16.20 0.87 4.45
CA SER A 207 -16.60 -0.39 3.80
C SER A 207 -15.49 -1.43 3.73
N VAL A 208 -14.23 -1.01 3.59
CA VAL A 208 -13.07 -1.92 3.63
C VAL A 208 -12.81 -2.39 5.06
N LEU A 209 -12.85 -1.49 6.05
CA LEU A 209 -12.63 -1.86 7.46
C LEU A 209 -13.73 -2.80 8.00
N ASP A 210 -14.99 -2.53 7.67
CA ASP A 210 -16.14 -3.40 8.00
C ASP A 210 -16.01 -4.76 7.28
N THR A 211 -15.51 -4.79 6.03
CA THR A 211 -15.23 -6.04 5.29
C THR A 211 -14.09 -6.84 5.94
N MET A 212 -13.00 -6.18 6.34
CA MET A 212 -11.91 -6.82 7.10
C MET A 212 -12.43 -7.43 8.40
N LYS A 213 -13.32 -6.71 9.12
CA LYS A 213 -13.91 -7.17 10.38
C LYS A 213 -14.81 -8.39 10.17
N PHE A 214 -15.63 -8.37 9.12
CA PHE A 214 -16.46 -9.51 8.71
C PHE A 214 -15.62 -10.75 8.34
N LEU A 215 -14.49 -10.55 7.66
CA LEU A 215 -13.55 -11.62 7.31
C LEU A 215 -12.67 -12.09 8.49
N GLY A 216 -12.84 -11.52 9.68
CA GLY A 216 -12.19 -11.96 10.92
C GLY A 216 -10.75 -11.48 11.11
N ILE A 217 -10.30 -10.51 10.29
CA ILE A 217 -9.02 -9.79 10.41
C ILE A 217 -8.99 -9.02 11.73
N THR A 218 -7.83 -8.95 12.38
CA THR A 218 -7.59 -8.08 13.56
C THR A 218 -6.35 -7.20 13.43
N ILE A 219 -5.43 -7.50 12.51
CA ILE A 219 -4.17 -6.75 12.32
C ILE A 219 -4.01 -6.38 10.84
N LEU A 220 -3.71 -5.10 10.60
CA LEU A 220 -3.41 -4.54 9.28
C LEU A 220 -1.90 -4.25 9.18
N HIS A 221 -1.23 -4.86 8.21
CA HIS A 221 0.15 -4.51 7.84
C HIS A 221 0.15 -3.51 6.68
N LEU A 222 0.33 -2.24 7.04
CA LEU A 222 0.28 -1.07 6.16
C LEU A 222 1.67 -0.80 5.59
N CYS A 223 1.81 -0.76 4.26
CA CYS A 223 3.12 -0.66 3.60
C CYS A 223 3.08 0.07 2.25
N SER A 224 4.15 0.82 1.94
CA SER A 224 4.43 1.31 0.57
C SER A 224 5.07 0.20 -0.28
N ILE A 225 4.71 0.15 -1.57
CA ILE A 225 5.32 -0.73 -2.58
C ILE A 225 6.79 -0.39 -2.91
N GLU A 226 7.30 0.77 -2.49
CA GLU A 226 8.61 1.28 -2.93
C GLU A 226 9.80 0.50 -2.34
N ASN A 227 9.58 -0.19 -1.22
CA ASN A 227 10.62 -0.95 -0.51
C ASN A 227 10.72 -2.41 -0.99
N VAL A 228 11.67 -2.68 -1.89
CA VAL A 228 11.91 -4.00 -2.49
C VAL A 228 12.20 -5.09 -1.43
N LEU A 229 12.81 -4.68 -0.32
CA LEU A 229 13.19 -5.53 0.81
C LEU A 229 12.06 -5.76 1.85
N CYS A 230 10.86 -5.20 1.64
CA CYS A 230 9.73 -5.32 2.57
C CYS A 230 9.48 -6.77 3.05
N LYS A 231 9.49 -6.96 4.38
CA LYS A 231 9.17 -8.23 5.03
C LYS A 231 7.66 -8.33 5.31
N PHE A 232 6.89 -8.52 4.24
CA PHE A 232 5.43 -8.63 4.27
C PHE A 232 4.96 -9.68 5.29
N GLY A 233 4.14 -9.28 6.27
CA GLY A 233 3.56 -10.19 7.25
C GLY A 233 4.54 -10.81 8.25
N ASP A 234 5.58 -10.07 8.64
CA ASP A 234 6.64 -10.55 9.56
C ASP A 234 6.09 -11.15 10.88
N PRO A 235 6.21 -12.48 11.09
CA PRO A 235 5.71 -13.14 12.29
C PRO A 235 6.32 -12.58 13.58
N LEU A 236 7.63 -12.30 13.59
CA LEU A 236 8.33 -11.81 14.78
C LEU A 236 7.80 -10.45 15.23
N TRP A 237 7.44 -9.58 14.29
CA TRP A 237 6.88 -8.27 14.59
C TRP A 237 5.40 -8.34 14.96
N ILE A 238 4.62 -9.20 14.30
CA ILE A 238 3.19 -9.41 14.62
C ILE A 238 3.04 -10.00 16.03
N GLY A 239 3.88 -10.96 16.43
CA GLY A 239 3.89 -11.47 17.79
C GLY A 239 4.31 -10.43 18.83
N ALA A 240 5.33 -9.63 18.54
CA ALA A 240 5.74 -8.53 19.42
C ALA A 240 4.65 -7.47 19.57
N PHE A 241 3.91 -7.16 18.50
CA PHE A 241 2.75 -6.27 18.53
C PHE A 241 1.65 -6.77 19.49
N ILE A 242 1.33 -8.07 19.41
CA ILE A 242 0.34 -8.72 20.28
C ILE A 242 0.82 -8.82 21.72
N ARG A 243 2.05 -9.28 21.96
CA ARG A 243 2.66 -9.43 23.30
C ARG A 243 2.65 -8.12 24.07
N ASN A 244 2.97 -7.01 23.41
CA ASN A 244 3.02 -5.69 24.04
C ASN A 244 1.66 -4.96 24.01
N GLN A 245 0.56 -5.62 23.58
CA GLN A 245 -0.80 -5.09 23.55
C GLN A 245 -0.91 -3.75 22.80
N LEU A 246 -0.23 -3.68 21.65
CA LEU A 246 -0.16 -2.46 20.84
C LEU A 246 -1.40 -2.27 19.96
N TYR A 247 -1.73 -1.00 19.72
CA TYR A 247 -2.76 -0.59 18.76
C TYR A 247 -2.12 -0.13 17.44
N LEU A 248 -0.91 0.43 17.54
CA LEU A 248 -0.12 0.92 16.42
C LEU A 248 1.36 0.63 16.65
N SER A 249 2.09 0.21 15.63
CA SER A 249 3.55 0.16 15.71
C SER A 249 4.20 0.43 14.36
N ALA A 250 5.42 0.96 14.37
CA ALA A 250 6.19 1.26 13.17
C ALA A 250 7.55 0.54 13.20
N LYS A 251 8.04 0.13 12.03
CA LYS A 251 9.45 -0.26 11.86
C LYS A 251 10.32 0.94 11.53
N CYS A 252 11.53 0.93 12.06
CA CYS A 252 12.58 1.90 11.77
C CYS A 252 13.92 1.22 11.46
N VAL A 253 14.83 1.98 10.89
CA VAL A 253 16.24 1.60 10.71
C VAL A 253 17.12 2.70 11.30
N GLN A 254 18.31 2.33 11.76
CA GLN A 254 19.33 3.32 12.09
C GLN A 254 19.66 4.15 10.82
N LYS A 255 19.62 5.47 10.93
CA LYS A 255 19.92 6.42 9.85
C LYS A 255 21.39 6.29 9.41
N ARG A 256 21.65 6.40 8.10
CA ARG A 256 23.01 6.41 7.51
C ARG A 256 23.79 7.66 7.95
N SER A 257 23.08 8.77 8.12
CA SER A 257 23.60 10.08 8.49
C SER A 257 22.49 10.96 9.07
N VAL A 258 22.82 12.13 9.64
CA VAL A 258 21.82 13.05 10.21
C VAL A 258 20.86 13.61 9.15
N ASP A 259 21.39 13.86 7.96
CA ASP A 259 20.73 14.44 6.77
C ASP A 259 20.01 13.41 5.89
N GLU A 260 19.93 12.14 6.31
CA GLU A 260 19.14 11.17 5.55
C GLU A 260 17.64 11.51 5.64
N ASN A 261 16.96 11.53 4.49
CA ASN A 261 15.52 11.85 4.33
C ASN A 261 14.60 10.73 4.87
N LEU A 262 14.75 10.41 6.15
CA LEU A 262 13.81 9.60 6.91
C LEU A 262 13.23 10.46 8.03
N GLY A 263 11.90 10.57 8.05
CA GLY A 263 11.17 11.11 9.20
C GLY A 263 11.39 10.27 10.46
N ILE A 264 11.15 10.89 11.60
CA ILE A 264 11.40 10.32 12.93
C ILE A 264 10.10 10.28 13.74
N ILE A 265 10.06 9.45 14.78
CA ILE A 265 8.98 9.46 15.76
C ILE A 265 9.55 9.93 17.11
N VAL A 266 8.95 10.98 17.66
CA VAL A 266 9.32 11.60 18.94
C VAL A 266 8.10 11.72 19.84
N PHE A 267 8.33 11.89 21.14
CA PHE A 267 7.30 12.33 22.07
C PHE A 267 7.40 13.86 22.26
N ARG A 268 6.24 14.52 22.32
CA ARG A 268 6.08 15.96 22.57
C ARG A 268 5.07 16.16 23.70
N ILE A 269 3.83 16.54 23.36
CA ILE A 269 2.65 16.42 24.24
C ILE A 269 1.95 15.07 23.98
N VAL A 270 1.98 14.65 22.71
CA VAL A 270 1.56 13.33 22.22
C VAL A 270 2.73 12.73 21.43
N ILE A 271 2.60 11.47 21.00
CA ILE A 271 3.53 10.92 20.01
C ILE A 271 3.39 11.71 18.70
N SER A 272 4.50 12.05 18.06
CA SER A 272 4.51 12.77 16.79
C SER A 272 5.46 12.08 15.82
N PHE A 273 4.96 11.72 14.64
CA PHE A 273 5.81 11.62 13.46
C PHE A 273 6.21 13.04 13.03
N LEU A 274 7.46 13.22 12.64
CA LEU A 274 7.98 14.43 12.03
C LEU A 274 8.61 14.06 10.69
N GLU A 275 8.16 14.70 9.62
CA GLU A 275 8.79 14.53 8.31
C GLU A 275 10.20 15.12 8.30
N TYR A 276 11.08 14.62 7.43
CA TYR A 276 12.48 15.07 7.38
C TYR A 276 12.65 16.59 7.09
N ASP A 277 11.66 17.25 6.48
CA ASP A 277 11.62 18.70 6.25
C ASP A 277 10.97 19.51 7.39
N GLU A 278 10.40 18.84 8.40
CA GLU A 278 9.81 19.43 9.61
C GLU A 278 10.76 19.42 10.82
N ILE A 279 11.92 18.76 10.73
CA ILE A 279 12.90 18.62 11.83
C ILE A 279 13.95 19.74 11.75
N SER A 280 14.23 20.42 12.87
CA SER A 280 15.29 21.45 12.90
C SER A 280 16.69 20.81 12.82
N TYR A 281 17.66 21.51 12.21
CA TYR A 281 19.05 21.03 12.17
C TYR A 281 19.61 20.78 13.58
N SER A 282 19.24 21.62 14.55
CA SER A 282 19.55 21.45 15.98
C SER A 282 19.00 20.15 16.57
N ASP A 283 17.80 19.70 16.17
CA ASP A 283 17.24 18.41 16.58
C ASP A 283 17.94 17.24 15.86
N LEU A 284 18.28 17.38 14.57
CA LEU A 284 18.98 16.36 13.79
C LEU A 284 20.38 16.04 14.32
N VAL A 285 21.12 17.03 14.83
CA VAL A 285 22.46 16.83 15.40
C VAL A 285 22.47 16.62 16.92
N LYS A 286 21.31 16.73 17.59
CA LYS A 286 21.12 16.58 19.04
C LYS A 286 21.75 15.28 19.53
N ARG A 287 22.50 15.36 20.63
CA ARG A 287 23.18 14.21 21.22
C ARG A 287 22.49 13.71 22.48
N ASP A 288 22.59 12.41 22.71
CA ASP A 288 22.19 11.79 23.95
C ASP A 288 23.29 11.93 25.02
N LYS A 289 23.01 11.45 26.25
CA LYS A 289 23.96 11.46 27.37
C LYS A 289 25.24 10.62 27.14
N ASN A 290 25.30 9.83 26.08
CA ASN A 290 26.42 8.95 25.72
C ASN A 290 27.21 9.49 24.51
N GLY A 291 26.81 10.63 23.93
CA GLY A 291 27.40 11.20 22.71
C GLY A 291 26.87 10.63 21.39
N GLY A 292 25.93 9.67 21.46
CA GLY A 292 25.19 9.17 20.30
C GLY A 292 24.22 10.22 19.76
N LEU A 293 23.66 10.01 18.56
CA LEU A 293 22.54 10.82 18.09
C LEU A 293 21.31 10.53 18.96
N ALA A 294 20.59 11.58 19.38
CA ALA A 294 19.41 11.43 20.22
C ALA A 294 18.29 10.68 19.48
N ASN A 295 18.03 11.02 18.21
CA ASN A 295 17.05 10.36 17.35
C ASN A 295 17.77 9.66 16.18
N PRO A 296 18.38 8.46 16.40
CA PRO A 296 19.14 7.75 15.38
C PRO A 296 18.26 6.94 14.42
N ASP A 297 16.96 6.86 14.67
CA ASP A 297 16.02 5.95 14.01
C ASP A 297 15.10 6.68 13.04
N GLY A 298 15.16 6.28 11.76
CA GLY A 298 14.25 6.74 10.72
C GLY A 298 13.21 5.67 10.39
N VAL A 299 11.92 6.03 10.32
CA VAL A 299 10.85 5.07 10.01
C VAL A 299 10.77 4.74 8.51
N ILE A 300 10.39 3.50 8.20
CA ILE A 300 10.57 2.92 6.86
C ILE A 300 9.29 2.65 6.05
N GLY A 301 8.19 3.34 6.37
CA GLY A 301 6.92 3.18 5.64
C GLY A 301 6.30 1.80 5.81
N GLN A 302 6.42 1.22 7.01
CA GLN A 302 5.86 -0.06 7.42
C GLN A 302 5.21 0.13 8.80
N ILE A 303 3.91 -0.11 8.90
CA ILE A 303 3.12 0.02 10.14
C ILE A 303 2.25 -1.21 10.37
N LEU A 304 2.17 -1.69 11.62
CA LEU A 304 1.06 -2.56 12.07
C LEU A 304 0.02 -1.70 12.78
N CYS A 305 -1.24 -1.89 12.44
CA CYS A 305 -2.38 -1.24 13.09
C CYS A 305 -3.43 -2.30 13.46
N SER A 306 -4.01 -2.22 14.66
CA SER A 306 -5.15 -3.07 15.02
C SER A 306 -6.41 -2.59 14.31
N LEU A 307 -7.27 -3.51 13.87
CA LEU A 307 -8.45 -3.15 13.10
C LEU A 307 -9.45 -2.32 13.92
N ASP A 308 -9.59 -2.58 15.21
CA ASP A 308 -10.45 -1.79 16.09
C ASP A 308 -9.93 -0.35 16.25
N TYR A 309 -8.62 -0.13 16.35
CA TYR A 309 -8.04 1.22 16.36
C TYR A 309 -8.18 1.93 15.00
N ALA A 310 -8.09 1.20 13.88
CA ALA A 310 -8.40 1.75 12.56
C ALA A 310 -9.87 2.19 12.43
N LEU A 311 -10.80 1.52 13.12
CA LEU A 311 -12.21 1.89 13.19
C LEU A 311 -12.46 3.08 14.14
N GLU A 312 -11.71 3.22 15.23
CA GLU A 312 -11.73 4.42 16.10
C GLU A 312 -11.23 5.67 15.34
N LEU A 313 -10.14 5.53 14.58
CA LEU A 313 -9.58 6.61 13.75
C LEU A 313 -10.58 7.14 12.70
N LEU A 314 -11.47 6.29 12.17
CA LEU A 314 -12.52 6.70 11.23
C LEU A 314 -13.46 7.74 11.85
N GLU A 315 -13.84 7.60 13.12
CA GLU A 315 -14.73 8.56 13.80
C GLU A 315 -14.04 9.92 14.05
N ILE A 316 -12.74 9.88 14.34
CA ILE A 316 -11.87 11.06 14.54
C ILE A 316 -11.67 11.80 13.20
N TYR A 317 -11.28 11.08 12.14
CA TYR A 317 -10.91 11.67 10.85
C TYR A 317 -12.09 12.24 10.06
N ASN A 318 -13.31 11.81 10.36
CA ASN A 318 -14.51 12.45 9.83
C ASN A 318 -14.74 13.88 10.39
N GLN A 319 -13.88 14.37 11.29
CA GLN A 319 -14.02 15.69 11.92
C GLN A 319 -12.92 16.69 11.51
N THR A 320 -11.63 16.34 11.54
CA THR A 320 -10.55 17.37 11.52
C THR A 320 -9.26 17.07 10.74
N SER A 321 -9.02 15.86 10.22
CA SER A 321 -7.64 15.40 9.97
C SER A 321 -7.21 15.31 8.49
N PHE A 322 -6.50 16.34 8.01
CA PHE A 322 -5.61 16.27 6.83
C PHE A 322 -4.33 17.08 7.07
N HIS A 323 -3.18 16.62 6.55
CA HIS A 323 -1.97 17.45 6.39
C HIS A 323 -2.07 18.26 5.09
N ILE A 324 -1.37 19.39 5.00
CA ILE A 324 -1.30 20.18 3.76
C ILE A 324 0.14 20.21 3.23
N ARG A 325 0.38 19.53 2.12
CA ARG A 325 1.61 19.58 1.34
C ARG A 325 1.57 20.74 0.34
N GLN A 326 2.69 21.45 0.18
CA GLN A 326 2.83 22.45 -0.88
C GLN A 326 3.38 21.82 -2.17
N LYS A 327 2.58 21.80 -3.24
CA LYS A 327 2.92 21.18 -4.54
C LYS A 327 3.29 22.24 -5.59
N LYS A 328 4.17 21.86 -6.52
CA LYS A 328 4.40 22.58 -7.79
C LYS A 328 3.56 21.93 -8.89
N CYS A 329 2.65 22.67 -9.50
CA CYS A 329 1.88 22.17 -10.65
C CYS A 329 1.52 23.31 -11.62
N THR A 330 1.42 22.99 -12.91
CA THR A 330 0.79 23.90 -13.89
C THR A 330 -0.72 23.73 -13.78
N TYR A 331 -1.46 24.83 -13.58
CA TYR A 331 -2.92 24.80 -13.43
C TYR A 331 -3.58 25.89 -14.28
N PHE A 332 -4.87 25.73 -14.56
CA PHE A 332 -5.70 26.76 -15.19
C PHE A 332 -6.32 27.63 -14.09
N ASP A 333 -5.99 28.92 -14.10
CA ASP A 333 -6.69 29.93 -13.29
C ASP A 333 -7.91 30.45 -14.06
N TYR A 334 -9.09 30.14 -13.56
CA TYR A 334 -10.35 30.61 -14.12
C TYR A 334 -10.64 32.09 -13.84
N ILE A 335 -9.93 32.73 -12.91
CA ILE A 335 -10.11 34.16 -12.60
C ILE A 335 -9.44 35.02 -13.66
N THR A 336 -8.21 34.69 -14.06
CA THR A 336 -7.50 35.34 -15.19
C THR A 336 -7.74 34.66 -16.54
N SER A 337 -8.40 33.50 -16.57
CA SER A 337 -8.55 32.63 -17.75
C SER A 337 -7.20 32.26 -18.40
N SER A 338 -6.23 31.85 -17.58
CA SER A 338 -4.84 31.61 -18.04
C SER A 338 -4.18 30.37 -17.42
N LEU A 339 -3.18 29.81 -18.11
CA LEU A 339 -2.40 28.67 -17.60
C LEU A 339 -1.21 29.16 -16.76
N ILE A 340 -1.36 29.06 -15.44
CA ILE A 340 -0.34 29.39 -14.45
C ILE A 340 0.70 28.27 -14.37
N LYS A 341 1.95 28.59 -14.76
CA LYS A 341 3.10 27.69 -14.60
C LYS A 341 3.89 28.06 -13.34
N PRO A 342 4.34 27.09 -12.53
CA PRO A 342 5.17 27.37 -11.35
C PRO A 342 6.55 27.86 -11.80
N MET A 343 7.02 28.99 -11.25
CA MET A 343 8.37 29.49 -11.52
C MET A 343 9.42 28.76 -10.66
N SER A 344 9.52 29.10 -9.38
CA SER A 344 10.56 28.59 -8.48
C SER A 344 10.02 28.00 -7.16
N GLN A 345 8.87 28.48 -6.68
CA GLN A 345 8.20 28.04 -5.45
C GLN A 345 7.01 27.11 -5.77
N SER A 346 6.52 26.39 -4.74
CA SER A 346 5.25 25.68 -4.81
C SER A 346 4.08 26.68 -4.93
N ASN A 347 3.04 26.31 -5.68
CA ASN A 347 1.93 27.19 -6.05
C ASN A 347 0.54 26.58 -5.80
N ALA A 348 0.49 25.35 -5.28
CA ALA A 348 -0.72 24.66 -4.90
C ALA A 348 -0.58 23.98 -3.53
N LEU A 349 -1.72 23.66 -2.93
CA LEU A 349 -1.89 22.96 -1.66
C LEU A 349 -2.60 21.63 -1.92
N LYS A 350 -1.97 20.50 -1.58
CA LYS A 350 -2.57 19.16 -1.58
C LYS A 350 -2.98 18.82 -0.15
N PHE A 351 -4.23 18.41 0.05
CA PHE A 351 -4.68 17.76 1.28
C PHE A 351 -4.28 16.28 1.24
N GLU A 352 -3.62 15.81 2.29
CA GLU A 352 -3.03 14.48 2.34
C GLU A 352 -3.23 13.82 3.71
N LEU A 353 -3.48 12.51 3.71
CA LEU A 353 -3.53 11.66 4.88
C LEU A 353 -2.60 10.47 4.62
N THR A 354 -1.62 10.24 5.49
CA THR A 354 -0.67 9.12 5.42
C THR A 354 -0.92 8.13 6.56
N PHE A 355 -0.29 6.95 6.50
CA PHE A 355 -0.31 5.98 7.60
C PHE A 355 0.13 6.60 8.94
N TYR A 356 1.00 7.61 8.92
CA TYR A 356 1.58 8.25 10.10
C TYR A 356 0.64 9.20 10.86
N GLN A 357 -0.42 9.74 10.24
CA GLN A 357 -1.39 10.57 10.96
C GLN A 357 -2.20 9.78 12.01
N ALA A 358 -2.08 8.45 12.05
CA ALA A 358 -2.62 7.61 13.13
C ALA A 358 -1.85 7.76 14.45
N ILE A 359 -0.59 8.20 14.40
CA ILE A 359 0.32 8.20 15.55
C ILE A 359 -0.10 9.20 16.66
N PRO A 360 -0.51 10.45 16.39
CA PRO A 360 -0.85 11.41 17.44
C PRO A 360 -2.08 11.06 18.30
N TYR A 361 -2.92 10.13 17.83
CA TYR A 361 -4.11 9.66 18.54
C TYR A 361 -3.85 8.36 19.33
N CYS A 362 -2.67 7.74 19.16
CA CYS A 362 -2.33 6.48 19.80
C CYS A 362 -1.87 6.69 21.24
N PRO A 363 -2.41 5.96 22.24
CA PRO A 363 -1.89 6.00 23.60
C PRO A 363 -0.41 5.58 23.64
N ILE A 364 0.41 6.27 24.45
CA ILE A 364 1.86 6.05 24.54
C ILE A 364 2.23 4.61 24.93
N GLN A 365 1.44 3.99 25.81
CA GLN A 365 1.61 2.60 26.23
C GLN A 365 1.16 1.56 25.19
N SER A 366 0.42 1.99 24.16
CA SER A 366 -0.12 1.13 23.08
C SER A 366 0.59 1.38 21.75
N PHE A 367 1.68 2.16 21.75
CA PHE A 367 2.54 2.39 20.59
C PHE A 367 3.88 1.66 20.71
N GLY A 368 4.36 1.08 19.60
CA GLY A 368 5.69 0.46 19.53
C GLY A 368 6.53 0.95 18.36
N LEU A 369 7.81 1.19 18.61
CA LEU A 369 8.83 1.41 17.58
C LEU A 369 9.77 0.21 17.56
N PHE A 370 10.04 -0.38 16.39
CA PHE A 370 10.89 -1.57 16.28
C PHE A 370 12.03 -1.36 15.28
N ARG A 371 13.28 -1.39 15.77
CA ARG A 371 14.48 -1.26 14.93
C ARG A 371 14.78 -2.56 14.21
N VAL A 372 14.78 -2.53 12.87
CA VAL A 372 15.17 -3.66 12.01
C VAL A 372 16.52 -3.42 11.33
N LYS A 373 17.12 -4.51 10.83
CA LYS A 373 18.41 -4.46 10.12
C LYS A 373 18.18 -4.03 8.66
N ARG A 374 18.60 -2.80 8.35
CA ARG A 374 18.41 -2.14 7.04
C ARG A 374 18.77 -3.04 5.86
N GLU A 375 19.88 -3.77 5.94
CA GLU A 375 20.39 -4.57 4.82
C GLU A 375 19.56 -5.81 4.50
N TYR A 376 18.58 -6.17 5.33
CA TYR A 376 17.58 -7.19 5.02
C TYR A 376 16.21 -6.62 4.67
N GLU A 377 15.82 -5.50 5.30
CA GLU A 377 14.43 -5.02 5.31
C GLU A 377 14.17 -3.62 4.69
N TYR A 378 15.20 -2.85 4.31
CA TYR A 378 14.99 -1.51 3.73
C TYR A 378 15.95 -1.16 2.58
N ALA A 379 15.41 -1.22 1.36
CA ALA A 379 16.00 -0.61 0.17
C ALA A 379 14.88 -0.05 -0.73
N PRO A 380 14.54 1.24 -0.60
CA PRO A 380 13.44 1.85 -1.31
C PRO A 380 13.85 2.36 -2.71
N ILE A 381 12.85 2.60 -3.55
CA ILE A 381 12.98 3.30 -4.84
C ILE A 381 12.20 4.61 -4.73
N LEU A 382 12.89 5.69 -4.37
CA LEU A 382 12.32 7.04 -4.20
C LEU A 382 12.88 8.03 -5.23
N ASN A 383 14.10 7.80 -5.70
CA ASN A 383 14.85 8.73 -6.55
C ASN A 383 14.99 8.21 -8.00
N PRO A 384 15.08 9.12 -8.99
CA PRO A 384 15.25 8.74 -10.40
C PRO A 384 16.62 8.10 -10.67
N PRO A 385 16.81 7.31 -11.74
CA PRO A 385 18.00 6.47 -11.94
C PRO A 385 19.34 7.21 -12.06
N ASN A 386 19.33 8.54 -12.23
CA ASN A 386 20.53 9.38 -12.25
C ASN A 386 21.06 9.78 -10.86
N GLU A 387 20.32 9.50 -9.78
CA GLU A 387 20.76 9.76 -8.41
C GLU A 387 21.62 8.62 -7.84
N ASN A 388 22.43 8.92 -6.83
CA ASN A 388 23.37 7.97 -6.24
C ASN A 388 22.80 7.15 -5.06
N LYS A 389 21.60 7.49 -4.57
CA LYS A 389 20.97 6.87 -3.39
C LYS A 389 19.49 6.56 -3.66
N ASP A 390 19.03 5.43 -3.13
CA ASP A 390 17.61 5.08 -3.04
C ASP A 390 16.88 5.12 -4.41
N THR A 391 17.60 4.66 -5.44
CA THR A 391 17.16 4.45 -6.83
C THR A 391 16.98 2.97 -7.14
N ILE A 392 16.34 2.67 -8.28
CA ILE A 392 16.19 1.32 -8.84
C ILE A 392 17.49 0.51 -8.88
N HIS A 393 18.62 1.11 -9.26
CA HIS A 393 19.92 0.43 -9.26
C HIS A 393 20.41 0.11 -7.84
N THR A 394 20.22 1.02 -6.88
CA THR A 394 20.62 0.75 -5.48
C THR A 394 19.74 -0.31 -4.82
N ALA A 395 18.45 -0.33 -5.12
CA ALA A 395 17.52 -1.34 -4.62
C ALA A 395 17.81 -2.74 -5.20
N ARG A 396 18.06 -2.83 -6.51
CA ARG A 396 18.56 -4.05 -7.19
C ARG A 396 19.82 -4.60 -6.51
N GLN A 397 20.82 -3.74 -6.29
CA GLN A 397 22.06 -4.16 -5.63
C GLN A 397 21.83 -4.59 -4.17
N ALA A 398 20.94 -3.92 -3.43
CA ALA A 398 20.63 -4.29 -2.05
C ALA A 398 19.95 -5.66 -1.95
N TYR A 399 19.05 -5.97 -2.89
CA TYR A 399 18.43 -7.29 -3.02
C TYR A 399 19.48 -8.39 -3.21
N MET A 400 20.35 -8.26 -4.22
CA MET A 400 21.39 -9.25 -4.49
C MET A 400 22.38 -9.37 -3.32
N ARG A 401 22.74 -8.27 -2.65
CA ARG A 401 23.62 -8.29 -1.46
C ARG A 401 23.01 -9.01 -0.26
N ARG A 402 21.70 -8.87 -0.02
CA ARG A 402 20.98 -9.63 1.01
C ARG A 402 21.05 -11.13 0.71
N ASP A 403 20.79 -11.50 -0.54
CA ASP A 403 20.75 -12.90 -0.96
C ASP A 403 22.14 -13.55 -0.92
N GLN A 404 23.19 -12.83 -1.37
CA GLN A 404 24.59 -13.21 -1.19
C GLN A 404 24.95 -13.39 0.30
N LYS A 405 24.48 -12.50 1.18
CA LYS A 405 24.71 -12.57 2.64
C LYS A 405 24.06 -13.81 3.26
N TRP A 406 22.85 -14.18 2.83
CA TRP A 406 22.20 -15.43 3.25
C TRP A 406 22.98 -16.67 2.80
N MET A 407 23.55 -16.69 1.58
CA MET A 407 24.37 -17.81 1.12
C MET A 407 25.72 -17.93 1.86
N SER A 408 26.40 -16.81 2.10
CA SER A 408 27.67 -16.79 2.86
C SER A 408 27.46 -17.29 4.31
N GLN A 409 26.32 -16.97 4.93
CA GLN A 409 25.90 -17.49 6.25
C GLN A 409 25.75 -19.02 6.31
N ILE A 410 25.49 -19.69 5.18
CA ILE A 410 25.47 -21.16 5.08
C ILE A 410 26.71 -21.74 4.39
N GLY A 411 27.79 -20.96 4.27
CA GLY A 411 29.10 -21.39 3.79
C GLY A 411 29.33 -21.29 2.28
N PHE A 412 28.54 -20.49 1.55
CA PHE A 412 28.64 -20.33 0.10
C PHE A 412 28.85 -18.85 -0.29
N ASP A 413 30.11 -18.47 -0.55
CA ASP A 413 30.43 -17.13 -1.05
C ASP A 413 30.15 -17.01 -2.56
N VAL A 414 29.33 -16.03 -2.94
CA VAL A 414 28.88 -15.83 -4.33
C VAL A 414 29.38 -14.49 -4.87
N ASN A 415 30.45 -14.56 -5.67
CA ASN A 415 31.15 -13.40 -6.23
C ASN A 415 30.59 -12.91 -7.58
N SER A 416 29.30 -13.16 -7.86
CA SER A 416 28.60 -12.79 -9.10
C SER A 416 27.25 -12.16 -8.81
N GLU A 417 26.58 -11.63 -9.84
CA GLU A 417 25.15 -11.35 -9.74
C GLU A 417 24.39 -12.63 -9.35
N PHE A 418 23.44 -12.49 -8.44
CA PHE A 418 22.84 -13.62 -7.73
C PHE A 418 21.49 -13.22 -7.15
N GLU A 419 20.51 -14.14 -7.24
CA GLU A 419 19.14 -13.92 -6.79
C GLU A 419 18.54 -15.22 -6.25
N ILE A 420 17.91 -15.10 -5.08
CA ILE A 420 17.06 -16.12 -4.50
C ILE A 420 15.59 -15.75 -4.80
N SER A 421 14.90 -16.64 -5.52
CA SER A 421 13.47 -16.47 -5.80
C SER A 421 12.68 -16.58 -4.50
N PRO A 422 11.73 -15.66 -4.20
CA PRO A 422 10.96 -15.75 -2.96
C PRO A 422 10.16 -17.04 -2.80
N LYS A 423 9.79 -17.72 -3.90
CA LYS A 423 9.21 -19.10 -3.85
C LYS A 423 10.10 -20.15 -3.17
N LEU A 424 11.40 -19.93 -2.97
CA LEU A 424 12.28 -20.85 -2.24
C LEU A 424 12.35 -20.56 -0.74
N THR A 425 12.35 -19.27 -0.37
CA THR A 425 12.49 -18.80 1.01
C THR A 425 11.73 -17.50 1.19
N TYR A 426 11.03 -17.38 2.31
CA TYR A 426 10.36 -16.16 2.71
C TYR A 426 11.40 -15.10 3.10
N PHE A 427 12.36 -15.44 3.98
CA PHE A 427 13.31 -14.49 4.54
C PHE A 427 14.67 -15.08 4.97
N GLY A 428 15.12 -16.16 4.31
CA GLY A 428 16.43 -16.79 4.47
C GLY A 428 16.40 -18.21 5.07
N GLU A 429 15.24 -18.65 5.57
CA GLU A 429 15.05 -20.01 6.10
C GLU A 429 15.04 -21.09 4.99
N GLY A 430 15.36 -22.34 5.35
CA GLY A 430 15.34 -23.48 4.44
C GLY A 430 16.49 -23.56 3.42
N LEU A 431 17.26 -22.48 3.21
CA LEU A 431 18.32 -22.40 2.20
C LEU A 431 19.41 -23.47 2.34
N GLU A 432 19.75 -23.86 3.57
CA GLU A 432 20.76 -24.89 3.81
C GLU A 432 20.32 -26.26 3.26
N GLU A 433 19.05 -26.64 3.46
CA GLU A 433 18.50 -27.90 2.95
C GLU A 433 18.32 -27.86 1.43
N ALA A 434 17.87 -26.73 0.88
CA ALA A 434 17.76 -26.51 -0.56
C ALA A 434 19.12 -26.66 -1.26
N THR A 435 20.17 -26.06 -0.69
CA THR A 435 21.53 -26.10 -1.24
C THR A 435 22.10 -27.52 -1.13
N LYS A 436 21.92 -28.21 0.01
CA LYS A 436 22.28 -29.64 0.19
C LYS A 436 21.60 -30.55 -0.84
N LYS A 437 20.33 -30.30 -1.19
CA LYS A 437 19.60 -31.05 -2.23
C LYS A 437 20.20 -30.82 -3.62
N GLN A 438 20.57 -29.58 -3.97
CA GLN A 438 21.17 -29.28 -5.28
C GLN A 438 22.58 -29.84 -5.43
N ILE A 439 23.42 -29.79 -4.38
CA ILE A 439 24.79 -30.36 -4.42
C ILE A 439 24.76 -31.86 -4.72
N LYS A 440 23.84 -32.62 -4.08
CA LYS A 440 23.65 -34.06 -4.34
C LYS A 440 23.30 -34.36 -5.81
N ASN A 441 22.66 -33.42 -6.51
CA ASN A 441 22.25 -33.57 -7.91
C ASN A 441 23.32 -33.12 -8.93
N LYS A 442 24.54 -32.79 -8.48
CA LYS A 442 25.66 -32.23 -9.25
C LYS A 442 25.36 -30.84 -9.82
N LEU A 443 25.89 -29.81 -9.16
CA LEU A 443 25.69 -28.40 -9.51
C LEU A 443 25.96 -28.09 -10.99
N GLN A 444 25.07 -27.29 -11.58
CA GLN A 444 25.35 -26.49 -12.77
C GLN A 444 25.06 -25.02 -12.42
N MET A 445 25.95 -24.13 -12.84
CA MET A 445 25.92 -22.70 -12.57
C MET A 445 25.83 -21.96 -13.92
N PRO A 446 25.04 -20.88 -14.07
CA PRO A 446 24.68 -19.87 -13.06
C PRO A 446 23.45 -20.18 -12.19
N LEU A 447 23.27 -19.41 -11.11
CA LEU A 447 22.16 -19.55 -10.15
C LEU A 447 21.08 -18.48 -10.37
N ILE A 448 19.91 -18.93 -10.82
CA ILE A 448 18.63 -18.42 -10.28
C ILE A 448 17.97 -19.60 -9.59
N LEU A 449 17.58 -19.45 -8.33
CA LEU A 449 16.87 -20.51 -7.60
C LEU A 449 15.39 -20.54 -7.97
N HIS A 450 15.10 -20.95 -9.21
CA HIS A 450 13.73 -21.19 -9.70
C HIS A 450 13.33 -22.66 -9.62
N SER A 451 12.05 -22.89 -9.35
CA SER A 451 11.36 -24.19 -9.42
C SER A 451 11.13 -24.69 -10.85
N GLU A 452 11.45 -23.86 -11.86
CA GLU A 452 11.02 -24.02 -13.25
C GLU A 452 12.25 -24.01 -14.18
N LYS A 453 12.22 -24.85 -15.23
CA LYS A 453 13.43 -25.36 -15.92
C LYS A 453 13.91 -24.48 -17.08
N GLN A 454 15.16 -24.01 -17.02
CA GLN A 454 16.09 -23.87 -18.17
C GLN A 454 17.49 -23.41 -17.70
N ILE A 455 18.56 -24.09 -18.13
CA ILE A 455 19.96 -23.77 -17.77
C ILE A 455 20.90 -23.98 -18.98
N ARG A 456 21.94 -23.15 -19.10
CA ARG A 456 23.10 -23.32 -20.01
C ARG A 456 24.39 -23.52 -19.19
N THR A 457 25.38 -24.22 -19.75
CA THR A 457 26.45 -24.90 -18.98
C THR A 457 27.84 -24.24 -19.02
N VAL A 458 28.52 -24.19 -17.86
CA VAL A 458 29.99 -24.10 -17.71
C VAL A 458 30.45 -25.06 -16.58
N ARG A 459 31.74 -25.44 -16.54
CA ARG A 459 32.33 -26.41 -15.58
C ARG A 459 32.96 -25.72 -14.34
N VAL A 460 33.15 -26.49 -13.26
CA VAL A 460 33.87 -26.11 -12.04
C VAL A 460 34.84 -27.25 -11.64
N ASN A 461 35.99 -26.92 -11.04
CA ASN A 461 37.01 -27.88 -10.57
C ASN A 461 36.71 -28.40 -9.15
N SER A 462 37.19 -29.60 -8.83
CA SER A 462 36.85 -30.34 -7.60
C SER A 462 37.93 -30.30 -6.51
N VAL A 463 37.50 -30.30 -5.24
CA VAL A 463 38.29 -30.67 -4.05
C VAL A 463 37.50 -31.72 -3.24
N HIS A 464 38.16 -32.55 -2.41
CA HIS A 464 37.62 -33.81 -1.88
C HIS A 464 37.41 -33.85 -0.35
N ASN A 465 36.22 -34.36 0.05
CA ASN A 465 35.94 -35.24 1.21
C ASN A 465 36.26 -34.71 2.63
N GLN A 466 35.80 -35.28 3.77
CA GLN A 466 35.19 -36.59 4.09
C GLN A 466 33.94 -36.48 5.00
N GLN A 467 33.27 -37.61 5.29
CA GLN A 467 32.14 -37.76 6.25
C GLN A 467 32.59 -38.46 7.56
N PRO A 468 31.73 -38.56 8.59
CA PRO A 468 31.01 -39.84 8.80
C PRO A 468 29.53 -39.71 9.26
N GLN A 469 28.91 -40.81 9.71
CA GLN A 469 27.48 -40.98 10.09
C GLN A 469 27.33 -41.19 11.62
N SER A 470 26.17 -41.31 12.30
CA SER A 470 24.74 -41.48 11.92
C SER A 470 23.83 -40.69 12.93
N SER A 471 22.55 -40.93 13.30
CA SER A 471 21.52 -41.99 13.13
C SER A 471 20.09 -41.40 13.39
N PRO A 472 18.98 -42.14 13.15
CA PRO A 472 17.61 -41.59 13.21
C PRO A 472 16.85 -41.83 14.54
N ASN A 473 15.82 -41.01 14.80
CA ASN A 473 14.83 -41.24 15.87
C ASN A 473 13.40 -40.94 15.38
N LYS A 474 12.39 -41.59 15.98
CA LYS A 474 10.96 -41.49 15.59
C LYS A 474 10.15 -40.69 16.62
N TYR A 475 9.17 -39.91 16.16
CA TYR A 475 8.05 -39.45 16.98
C TYR A 475 6.72 -39.60 16.25
N SER A 476 5.64 -39.82 17.00
CA SER A 476 4.29 -40.14 16.52
C SER A 476 3.40 -38.90 16.46
N SER A 477 2.69 -38.71 15.35
CA SER A 477 1.65 -37.69 15.21
C SER A 477 0.33 -38.13 15.87
N GLN A 478 -0.32 -37.21 16.58
CA GLN A 478 -1.73 -37.34 16.98
C GLN A 478 -2.61 -36.58 15.99
N THR A 479 -3.72 -37.18 15.57
CA THR A 479 -4.70 -36.56 14.66
C THR A 479 -5.70 -35.68 15.41
N VAL A 480 -5.90 -34.45 14.91
CA VAL A 480 -6.95 -33.52 15.35
C VAL A 480 -8.11 -33.52 14.34
N ASN A 481 -9.34 -33.27 14.80
CA ASN A 481 -10.57 -33.49 14.04
C ASN A 481 -10.82 -32.45 12.93
N ASN A 482 -11.05 -32.91 11.69
CA ASN A 482 -11.25 -32.06 10.51
C ASN A 482 -12.69 -31.52 10.30
N GLN A 483 -13.65 -31.83 11.20
CA GLN A 483 -15.08 -31.62 10.89
C GLN A 483 -15.57 -30.17 10.97
N SER A 484 -14.99 -29.33 11.83
CA SER A 484 -15.37 -27.90 11.94
C SER A 484 -14.96 -27.08 10.70
N PHE A 485 -13.82 -27.42 10.09
CA PHE A 485 -13.18 -26.63 9.05
C PHE A 485 -13.99 -26.55 7.74
N VAL A 486 -14.78 -27.59 7.44
CA VAL A 486 -15.62 -27.66 6.24
C VAL A 486 -16.71 -26.59 6.25
N GLN A 487 -17.32 -26.33 7.41
CA GLN A 487 -18.41 -25.35 7.55
C GLN A 487 -17.89 -23.91 7.40
N GLN A 488 -16.74 -23.60 8.01
CA GLN A 488 -16.10 -22.28 7.91
C GLN A 488 -15.75 -21.93 6.45
N LYS A 489 -15.21 -22.90 5.69
CA LYS A 489 -14.84 -22.70 4.29
C LYS A 489 -16.05 -22.48 3.36
N MET A 490 -17.19 -23.12 3.64
CA MET A 490 -18.43 -22.88 2.87
C MET A 490 -18.99 -21.47 3.11
N SER A 491 -19.01 -21.02 4.37
CA SER A 491 -19.51 -19.67 4.74
C SER A 491 -18.75 -18.55 4.01
N ILE A 492 -17.42 -18.65 3.98
CA ILE A 492 -16.54 -17.65 3.33
C ILE A 492 -16.79 -17.61 1.81
N HIS A 493 -16.80 -18.75 1.12
CA HIS A 493 -17.06 -18.79 -0.34
C HIS A 493 -18.48 -18.33 -0.71
N GLN A 494 -19.49 -18.57 0.12
CA GLN A 494 -20.85 -18.07 -0.13
C GLN A 494 -20.92 -16.55 0.02
N SER A 495 -20.31 -16.00 1.06
CA SER A 495 -20.28 -14.54 1.32
C SER A 495 -19.51 -13.77 0.24
N LEU A 496 -18.35 -14.26 -0.19
CA LEU A 496 -17.50 -13.59 -1.18
C LEU A 496 -18.14 -13.45 -2.57
N ASN A 497 -19.04 -14.35 -2.95
CA ASN A 497 -19.72 -14.25 -4.25
C ASN A 497 -20.78 -13.13 -4.31
N HIS A 498 -21.26 -12.62 -3.17
CA HIS A 498 -22.14 -11.44 -3.14
C HIS A 498 -21.40 -10.11 -3.31
N LEU A 499 -20.07 -10.09 -3.15
CA LEU A 499 -19.23 -8.88 -3.23
C LEU A 499 -18.59 -8.64 -4.61
N LYS A 500 -18.88 -9.49 -5.61
CA LYS A 500 -18.28 -9.43 -6.96
C LYS A 500 -18.97 -8.47 -7.94
N GLN A 501 -19.77 -7.53 -7.44
CA GLN A 501 -20.25 -6.36 -8.19
C GLN A 501 -19.34 -5.17 -7.84
N PRO A 502 -19.00 -4.28 -8.80
CA PRO A 502 -18.32 -3.03 -8.45
C PRO A 502 -19.20 -2.22 -7.48
N ILE A 503 -18.65 -1.83 -6.33
CA ILE A 503 -19.40 -1.11 -5.28
C ILE A 503 -19.56 0.36 -5.67
N THR A 504 -20.38 0.61 -6.70
CA THR A 504 -20.85 1.93 -7.06
C THR A 504 -22.01 2.32 -6.13
N ASN A 505 -21.93 3.50 -5.49
CA ASN A 505 -23.03 4.05 -4.69
C ASN A 505 -24.24 4.43 -5.58
N SER A 506 -25.10 3.46 -5.87
CA SER A 506 -26.35 3.66 -6.61
C SER A 506 -27.50 4.02 -5.66
N LEU A 507 -28.17 5.15 -5.95
CA LEU A 507 -29.29 5.64 -5.15
C LEU A 507 -30.56 4.82 -5.42
N VAL A 508 -30.92 3.92 -4.49
CA VAL A 508 -32.23 3.26 -4.51
C VAL A 508 -33.28 4.17 -3.88
N THR A 509 -34.15 4.75 -4.71
CA THR A 509 -35.33 5.50 -4.28
C THR A 509 -36.50 4.55 -3.96
N PRO A 510 -37.05 4.54 -2.73
CA PRO A 510 -38.21 3.71 -2.41
C PRO A 510 -39.51 4.35 -2.94
N THR A 511 -40.12 3.72 -3.95
CA THR A 511 -41.44 4.12 -4.47
C THR A 511 -42.57 3.57 -3.58
N ASN A 512 -43.03 4.38 -2.63
CA ASN A 512 -44.23 4.06 -1.84
C ASN A 512 -45.50 4.18 -2.70
N ASN A 513 -46.01 3.05 -3.20
CA ASN A 513 -47.37 2.97 -3.73
C ASN A 513 -48.38 2.85 -2.57
N GLN A 514 -49.16 3.90 -2.33
CA GLN A 514 -50.46 3.78 -1.67
C GLN A 514 -51.58 3.85 -2.70
N ASN A 515 -52.62 3.03 -2.47
CA ASN A 515 -53.72 2.87 -3.42
C ASN A 515 -54.64 4.10 -3.44
N PHE A 516 -54.97 4.58 -4.64
CA PHE A 516 -56.26 5.21 -4.89
C PHE A 516 -56.88 4.66 -6.18
N GLN A 517 -58.08 4.10 -6.06
CA GLN A 517 -58.90 3.70 -7.20
C GLN A 517 -59.61 4.93 -7.77
N MET A 518 -59.68 5.03 -9.10
CA MET A 518 -60.76 5.70 -9.82
C MET A 518 -60.94 5.03 -11.20
N THR A 519 -62.10 5.17 -11.82
CA THR A 519 -62.55 4.32 -12.93
C THR A 519 -62.57 5.05 -14.30
N GLY A 520 -62.24 4.36 -15.40
CA GLY A 520 -62.17 5.02 -16.73
C GLY A 520 -61.83 4.17 -17.96
N ARG A 521 -62.81 3.41 -18.47
CA ARG A 521 -63.01 2.91 -19.87
C ARG A 521 -61.85 2.87 -20.91
N ARG A 522 -61.58 1.65 -21.41
CA ARG A 522 -61.42 1.21 -22.83
C ARG A 522 -60.67 2.11 -23.86
N SER A 523 -59.59 1.59 -24.46
CA SER A 523 -59.46 1.20 -25.91
C SER A 523 -57.99 0.83 -26.26
N ILE A 524 -57.71 -0.39 -26.76
CA ILE A 524 -57.51 -0.80 -28.18
C ILE A 524 -56.12 -0.45 -28.76
N ASP A 525 -55.35 -1.50 -29.11
CA ASP A 525 -54.24 -1.58 -30.09
C ASP A 525 -52.96 -0.71 -29.89
N GLN A 526 -51.78 -1.00 -30.47
CA GLN A 526 -51.35 -2.06 -31.40
C GLN A 526 -49.85 -2.44 -31.18
N LYS A 527 -49.39 -3.58 -31.73
CA LYS A 527 -47.95 -3.91 -31.93
C LYS A 527 -47.65 -4.06 -33.43
N PRO A 528 -46.48 -3.63 -33.91
CA PRO A 528 -45.41 -4.59 -34.24
C PRO A 528 -44.02 -4.14 -33.71
N ASN A 529 -42.97 -4.94 -33.45
CA ASN A 529 -42.56 -6.34 -33.74
C ASN A 529 -41.54 -6.51 -34.90
N ARG A 530 -40.33 -7.03 -34.55
CA ARG A 530 -39.19 -7.55 -35.37
C ARG A 530 -38.28 -6.56 -36.15
N GLN A 531 -37.01 -6.48 -35.74
CA GLN A 531 -35.81 -7.11 -36.35
C GLN A 531 -34.60 -6.64 -35.48
N THR A 532 -33.69 -7.44 -34.89
CA THR A 532 -32.87 -8.59 -35.32
C THR A 532 -31.95 -8.32 -36.50
N ASP A 533 -30.69 -7.96 -36.20
CA ASP A 533 -29.55 -8.15 -37.10
C ASP A 533 -28.29 -8.56 -36.31
N TYR A 534 -27.45 -9.39 -36.94
CA TYR A 534 -26.21 -9.96 -36.38
C TYR A 534 -25.01 -9.40 -37.14
N TYR A 535 -24.03 -8.78 -36.47
CA TYR A 535 -22.72 -8.50 -37.09
C TYR A 535 -21.51 -8.87 -36.21
N HIS A 536 -20.92 -10.01 -36.57
CA HIS A 536 -19.49 -10.36 -36.56
C HIS A 536 -18.53 -9.84 -35.47
N ARG A 537 -17.95 -10.79 -34.72
CA ARG A 537 -16.62 -10.65 -34.11
C ARG A 537 -15.52 -10.67 -35.20
N PRO A 538 -14.49 -9.81 -35.12
CA PRO A 538 -13.21 -10.05 -35.79
C PRO A 538 -12.42 -11.21 -35.15
N ASN A 539 -11.60 -11.90 -35.94
CA ASN A 539 -10.74 -12.98 -35.45
C ASN A 539 -9.47 -12.45 -34.77
N LEU A 540 -9.07 -13.08 -33.65
CA LEU A 540 -7.70 -12.97 -33.15
C LEU A 540 -6.80 -13.89 -33.98
N ASN A 541 -5.94 -13.34 -34.84
CA ASN A 541 -4.65 -13.94 -35.26
C ASN A 541 -3.87 -13.05 -36.26
N GLN A 542 -3.33 -11.90 -35.79
CA GLN A 542 -2.17 -11.21 -36.37
C GLN A 542 -1.85 -9.91 -35.61
N LEU A 543 -0.96 -9.95 -34.61
CA LEU A 543 -0.34 -8.73 -34.03
C LEU A 543 0.94 -9.01 -33.21
N ASN A 544 1.85 -9.83 -33.74
CA ASN A 544 3.17 -10.06 -33.12
C ASN A 544 4.09 -8.83 -33.28
N LYS A 545 3.97 -7.85 -32.39
CA LYS A 545 4.96 -6.79 -32.10
C LYS A 545 4.70 -6.18 -30.70
N PRO A 546 5.74 -5.86 -29.91
CA PRO A 546 5.55 -5.38 -28.54
C PRO A 546 5.06 -3.92 -28.49
N LEU A 547 3.78 -3.73 -28.20
CA LEU A 547 3.18 -2.41 -27.94
C LEU A 547 3.35 -1.99 -26.46
N PHE A 548 4.60 -1.95 -26.00
CA PHE A 548 4.98 -1.45 -24.67
C PHE A 548 5.99 -0.31 -24.75
N GLN A 549 5.53 0.85 -25.22
CA GLN A 549 6.12 2.12 -24.81
C GLN A 549 5.29 2.67 -23.64
N VAL A 550 5.75 2.39 -22.41
CA VAL A 550 5.22 3.04 -21.21
C VAL A 550 5.50 4.55 -21.32
N PRO A 551 4.49 5.44 -21.20
CA PRO A 551 4.75 6.87 -21.12
C PRO A 551 5.58 7.18 -19.87
N ASN A 552 6.80 7.70 -20.05
CA ASN A 552 7.65 8.17 -18.95
C ASN A 552 7.11 9.49 -18.37
N THR A 553 5.93 9.48 -17.77
CA THR A 553 5.32 10.61 -17.05
C THR A 553 5.94 10.82 -15.67
N TYR A 554 7.26 10.84 -15.61
CA TYR A 554 8.02 11.43 -14.50
C TYR A 554 7.82 12.95 -14.52
N TYR A 555 6.75 13.43 -13.89
CA TYR A 555 6.48 14.85 -13.74
C TYR A 555 7.43 15.49 -12.70
N LEU A 556 8.65 15.80 -13.14
CA LEU A 556 9.58 16.67 -12.43
C LEU A 556 9.96 17.87 -13.32
N PRO A 557 10.09 19.09 -12.75
CA PRO A 557 10.42 20.28 -13.51
C PRO A 557 11.87 20.25 -14.01
N LYS A 558 12.10 20.67 -15.27
CA LYS A 558 13.45 20.89 -15.79
C LYS A 558 13.95 22.28 -15.37
N LYS A 559 14.84 22.29 -14.37
CA LYS A 559 15.65 23.42 -13.88
C LYS A 559 14.85 24.69 -13.54
#